data_AF-A0A2V1BVR8-F1
#
_entry.id   AF-A0A2V1BVR8-F1
#
_cell.length_a   1.000
_cell.length_b   1.000
_cell.length_c   1.000
_cell.angle_alpha   90.00
_cell.angle_beta   90.00
_cell.angle_gamma   90.00
#
_symmetry.space_group_name_H-M   'P 1'
#
loop_
_entity.id
_entity.type
_entity.pdbx_description
1 polymer ?
#
loop_
_entity_poly.entity_id
_entity_poly.type
_entity_poly.pdbx_seq_one_letter_code
_entity_poly.pdbx_strand_id
1 'polypeptide(L)'
;VKIAHIQGIALMGTCKQILSECRAVFYGENAFVFDTRGQDPYPHHRGVHAHDAFERAPHQIPGLPRDDGTINQRNTDRALTHIFDKNARHQPFMSRDPLVKFFRQIGPENACAITKVIIEGFFRTAEENERCRYQRPIGFGRILPIHATILKNVCPNFRKLTLHQGHNNSLWDDDLDGAMGLTDEERVDRTVGQLVNMLPSLQELQLGNYHFVPNGETIVEQWGRSLRWEGIVRARHRQR
;
A
#
# COMPACT_ATOMS: atom_id res chain seq x y z
N VAL A 1 1.64 24.06 7.19
CA VAL A 1 0.22 24.07 6.77
C VAL A 1 -0.64 24.03 8.02
N LYS A 2 -1.48 25.04 8.26
CA LYS A 2 -2.47 25.01 9.34
C LYS A 2 -3.50 23.94 8.98
N ILE A 3 -3.54 22.85 9.73
CA ILE A 3 -4.63 21.87 9.66
C ILE A 3 -5.86 22.61 10.18
N ALA A 4 -6.76 23.01 9.29
CA ALA A 4 -8.11 23.35 9.69
C ALA A 4 -8.69 22.07 10.29
N HIS A 5 -8.73 21.98 11.62
CA HIS A 5 -9.50 20.96 12.32
C HIS A 5 -10.94 21.13 11.83
N ILE A 6 -11.37 20.26 10.92
CA ILE A 6 -12.71 20.29 10.36
C ILE A 6 -13.68 20.10 11.54
N GLN A 7 -14.37 21.17 11.92
CA GLN A 7 -15.49 21.16 12.88
C GLN A 7 -16.58 20.13 12.48
N GLY A 8 -16.58 19.66 11.22
CA GLY A 8 -17.46 18.61 10.71
C GLY A 8 -17.31 17.22 11.35
N ILE A 9 -16.16 16.86 11.96
CA ILE A 9 -16.05 15.54 12.64
C ILE A 9 -16.96 15.49 13.88
N ALA A 10 -17.13 16.60 14.59
CA ALA A 10 -18.05 16.68 15.72
C ALA A 10 -19.54 16.65 15.26
N LEU A 11 -19.84 17.24 14.11
CA LEU A 11 -21.20 17.24 13.52
C LEU A 11 -21.62 15.82 13.09
N MET A 12 -20.68 15.00 12.61
CA MET A 12 -20.93 13.59 12.33
C MET A 12 -21.26 12.78 13.60
N GLY A 13 -20.85 13.25 14.78
CA GLY A 13 -21.13 12.58 16.05
C GLY A 13 -22.55 12.79 16.58
N THR A 14 -23.33 13.74 16.03
CA THR A 14 -24.62 14.15 16.61
C THR A 14 -25.84 13.52 15.93
N CYS A 15 -25.73 13.09 14.67
CA CYS A 15 -26.85 12.53 13.89
C CYS A 15 -26.41 11.34 13.04
N LYS A 16 -27.07 10.19 13.22
CA LYS A 16 -26.76 8.94 12.48
C LYS A 16 -26.92 9.08 10.97
N GLN A 17 -27.91 9.86 10.51
CA GLN A 17 -28.12 10.08 9.08
C GLN A 17 -26.98 10.91 8.49
N ILE A 18 -26.64 12.04 9.13
CA ILE A 18 -25.52 12.88 8.72
C ILE A 18 -24.22 12.06 8.72
N LEU A 19 -23.99 11.26 9.77
CA LEU A 19 -22.84 10.35 9.82
C LEU A 19 -22.80 9.41 8.62
N SER A 20 -23.92 8.77 8.28
CA SER A 20 -23.99 7.82 7.17
C SER A 20 -23.73 8.48 5.82
N GLU A 21 -24.38 9.62 5.55
CA GLU A 21 -24.23 10.38 4.30
C GLU A 21 -22.81 10.95 4.18
N CYS A 22 -22.31 11.60 5.23
CA CYS A 22 -20.94 12.12 5.24
C CYS A 22 -19.90 11.01 5.12
N ARG A 23 -20.11 9.83 5.70
CA ARG A 23 -19.18 8.69 5.57
C ARG A 23 -19.07 8.25 4.10
N ALA A 24 -20.20 8.15 3.41
CA ALA A 24 -20.22 7.79 2.00
C ALA A 24 -19.45 8.79 1.14
N VAL A 25 -19.62 10.09 1.41
CA VAL A 25 -18.90 11.15 0.69
C VAL A 25 -17.42 11.17 1.06
N PHE A 26 -17.10 11.31 2.36
CA PHE A 26 -15.72 11.48 2.83
C PHE A 26 -14.84 10.28 2.51
N TYR A 27 -15.31 9.05 2.74
CA TYR A 27 -14.49 7.86 2.54
C TYR A 27 -14.77 7.14 1.22
N GLY A 28 -16.01 7.20 0.73
CA GLY A 28 -16.41 6.48 -0.48
C GLY A 28 -16.08 7.18 -1.79
N GLU A 29 -16.09 8.51 -1.82
CA GLU A 29 -15.87 9.26 -3.06
C GLU A 29 -14.43 9.74 -3.22
N ASN A 30 -13.80 10.15 -2.12
CA ASN A 30 -12.43 10.66 -2.12
C ASN A 30 -11.40 9.55 -2.33
N ALA A 31 -10.22 9.96 -2.81
CA ALA A 31 -9.04 9.13 -2.87
C ALA A 31 -8.08 9.53 -1.73
N PHE A 32 -7.52 8.54 -1.05
CA PHE A 32 -6.54 8.75 0.01
C PHE A 32 -5.14 8.36 -0.48
N VAL A 33 -4.17 9.22 -0.19
CA VAL A 33 -2.77 9.00 -0.57
C VAL A 33 -2.01 8.45 0.62
N PHE A 34 -1.32 7.32 0.42
CA PHE A 34 -0.44 6.73 1.40
C PHE A 34 0.98 6.70 0.85
N ASP A 35 1.81 7.60 1.37
CA ASP A 35 3.21 7.73 0.96
C ASP A 35 4.13 6.88 1.85
N THR A 36 4.72 5.85 1.25
CA THR A 36 5.66 4.92 1.89
C THR A 36 7.12 5.32 1.71
N ARG A 37 7.41 6.38 0.94
CA ARG A 37 8.76 6.85 0.59
C ARG A 37 9.52 7.48 1.77
N GLY A 38 8.81 7.96 2.80
CA GLY A 38 9.41 8.60 3.97
C GLY A 38 9.36 10.13 3.92
N GLN A 39 10.44 10.80 4.33
CA GLN A 39 10.53 12.26 4.32
C GLN A 39 11.41 12.77 3.18
N ASP A 40 10.92 13.79 2.46
CA ASP A 40 11.69 14.53 1.47
C ASP A 40 12.93 15.21 2.11
N PRO A 41 14.13 15.21 1.48
CA PRO A 41 14.47 14.74 0.12
C PRO A 41 14.75 13.24 0.08
N TYR A 42 13.71 12.43 -0.18
CA TYR A 42 13.57 10.99 0.09
C TYR A 42 14.90 10.24 0.13
N PRO A 43 15.64 10.32 1.25
CA PRO A 43 17.00 9.85 1.27
C PRO A 43 16.97 8.36 1.55
N HIS A 44 17.91 7.66 0.94
CA HIS A 44 17.98 6.21 0.86
C HIS A 44 18.06 5.46 2.21
N HIS A 45 18.10 6.15 3.35
CA HIS A 45 18.08 5.62 4.72
C HIS A 45 16.86 6.09 5.56
N ARG A 46 15.88 6.81 4.98
CA ARG A 46 14.72 7.36 5.71
C ARG A 46 13.37 6.97 5.12
N GLY A 47 13.24 5.75 4.60
CA GLY A 47 11.92 5.21 4.25
C GLY A 47 11.03 5.00 5.48
N VAL A 48 9.72 4.84 5.27
CA VAL A 48 8.77 4.58 6.36
C VAL A 48 9.09 3.26 7.07
N HIS A 49 9.53 2.27 6.31
CA HIS A 49 9.86 0.92 6.77
C HIS A 49 11.33 0.61 6.49
N ALA A 50 12.06 0.09 7.47
CA ALA A 50 13.38 -0.50 7.32
C ALA A 50 13.31 -2.01 7.59
N HIS A 51 14.41 -2.76 7.43
CA HIS A 51 14.40 -4.23 7.63
C HIS A 51 13.81 -4.68 8.99
N ASP A 52 13.92 -3.87 10.03
CA ASP A 52 13.32 -4.13 11.36
C ASP A 52 11.78 -4.24 11.34
N ALA A 53 11.13 -3.75 10.28
CA ALA A 53 9.69 -3.75 10.08
C ALA A 53 9.07 -5.15 10.20
N PHE A 54 9.81 -6.19 9.81
CA PHE A 54 9.28 -7.55 9.72
C PHE A 54 9.93 -8.53 10.72
N GLU A 55 11.00 -8.13 11.41
CA GLU A 55 11.72 -9.00 12.36
C GLU A 55 10.95 -9.21 13.67
N ARG A 56 10.27 -8.16 14.15
CA ARG A 56 9.61 -8.18 15.46
C ARG A 56 8.12 -8.50 15.33
N ALA A 57 7.71 -9.61 15.94
CA ALA A 57 6.32 -10.08 15.97
C ALA A 57 5.66 -10.13 14.56
N PRO A 58 6.26 -10.86 13.59
CA PRO A 58 5.77 -10.92 12.21
C PRO A 58 4.32 -11.39 12.09
N HIS A 59 3.85 -12.19 13.04
CA HIS A 59 2.45 -12.64 13.13
C HIS A 59 1.43 -11.50 13.35
N GLN A 60 1.87 -10.29 13.66
CA GLN A 60 1.02 -9.08 13.75
C GLN A 60 0.90 -8.35 12.40
N ILE A 61 1.57 -8.82 11.35
CA ILE A 61 1.49 -8.23 10.00
C ILE A 61 0.48 -9.03 9.18
N PRO A 62 -0.60 -8.39 8.67
CA PRO A 62 -1.58 -9.07 7.85
C PRO A 62 -0.97 -9.63 6.57
N GLY A 63 -1.16 -10.92 6.31
CA GLY A 63 -0.75 -11.55 5.05
C GLY A 63 0.75 -11.68 4.83
N LEU A 64 1.59 -11.42 5.85
CA LEU A 64 3.02 -11.67 5.74
C LEU A 64 3.26 -13.20 5.62
N PRO A 65 3.91 -13.66 4.54
CA PRO A 65 4.26 -15.07 4.40
C PRO A 65 5.24 -15.50 5.49
N ARG A 66 5.17 -16.78 5.86
CA ARG A 66 6.23 -17.45 6.63
C ARG A 66 7.43 -17.73 5.72
N ASP A 67 8.52 -18.21 6.33
CA ASP A 67 9.75 -18.58 5.61
C ASP A 67 9.52 -19.67 4.55
N ASP A 68 8.47 -20.50 4.71
CA ASP A 68 8.04 -21.51 3.74
C ASP A 68 7.11 -20.95 2.64
N GLY A 69 6.87 -19.64 2.62
CA GLY A 69 5.98 -18.95 1.69
C GLY A 69 4.49 -19.08 2.02
N THR A 70 4.11 -19.79 3.09
CA THR A 70 2.70 -19.98 3.44
C THR A 70 2.13 -18.80 4.23
N ILE A 71 0.85 -18.47 3.98
CA ILE A 71 0.11 -17.44 4.73
C ILE A 71 -0.75 -18.14 5.79
N ASN A 72 -0.59 -17.76 7.06
CA ASN A 72 -1.44 -18.25 8.13
C ASN A 72 -2.69 -17.36 8.26
N GLN A 73 -3.83 -17.87 7.79
CA GLN A 73 -5.09 -17.12 7.78
C GLN A 73 -5.52 -16.66 9.18
N ARG A 74 -5.40 -17.50 10.20
CA ARG A 74 -5.78 -17.13 11.59
C ARG A 74 -4.95 -15.97 12.13
N ASN A 75 -3.65 -15.95 11.82
CA ASN A 75 -2.79 -14.83 12.18
C ASN A 75 -3.16 -13.57 11.39
N THR A 76 -3.45 -13.71 10.09
CA THR A 76 -3.92 -12.61 9.26
C THR A 76 -5.20 -11.99 9.82
N ASP A 77 -6.21 -12.79 10.14
CA ASP A 77 -7.49 -12.29 10.68
C ASP A 77 -7.28 -11.54 12.00
N ARG A 78 -6.48 -12.11 12.90
CA ARG A 78 -6.12 -11.46 14.16
C ARG A 78 -5.36 -10.15 13.93
N ALA A 79 -4.40 -10.14 13.00
CA ALA A 79 -3.63 -8.95 12.66
C ALA A 79 -4.51 -7.85 12.06
N LEU A 80 -5.52 -8.22 11.25
CA LEU A 80 -6.49 -7.28 10.69
C LEU A 80 -7.35 -6.62 11.77
N THR A 81 -7.85 -7.38 12.76
CA THR A 81 -8.54 -6.79 13.92
C THR A 81 -7.60 -5.87 14.71
N HIS A 82 -6.34 -6.29 14.87
CA HIS A 82 -5.35 -5.55 15.62
C HIS A 82 -5.06 -4.16 15.02
N ILE A 83 -5.17 -3.95 13.69
CA ILE A 83 -5.01 -2.64 13.03
C ILE A 83 -5.75 -1.53 13.77
N PHE A 84 -6.98 -1.82 14.20
CA PHE A 84 -7.92 -0.85 14.78
C PHE A 84 -7.79 -0.67 16.29
N ASP A 85 -6.97 -1.47 16.97
CA ASP A 85 -6.74 -1.34 18.40
C ASP A 85 -5.81 -0.14 18.68
N LYS A 86 -6.37 0.90 19.31
CA LYS A 86 -5.65 2.13 19.67
C LYS A 86 -4.73 1.96 20.89
N ASN A 87 -5.00 0.95 21.73
CA ASN A 87 -4.27 0.69 22.97
C ASN A 87 -3.24 -0.42 22.82
N ALA A 88 -3.32 -1.18 21.73
CA ALA A 88 -2.36 -2.23 21.42
C ALA A 88 -0.93 -1.71 21.24
N ARG A 89 0.04 -2.53 21.66
CA ARG A 89 1.44 -2.35 21.33
C ARG A 89 1.71 -2.87 19.93
N HIS A 90 1.74 -1.95 18.96
CA HIS A 90 2.03 -2.25 17.56
C HIS A 90 3.52 -2.47 17.33
N GLN A 91 3.86 -3.51 16.58
CA GLN A 91 5.20 -3.69 16.05
C GLN A 91 5.58 -2.59 15.02
N PRO A 92 6.87 -2.43 14.67
CA PRO A 92 7.38 -1.38 13.79
C PRO A 92 6.57 -1.08 12.50
N PHE A 93 6.33 -2.04 11.61
CA PHE A 93 5.51 -1.86 10.40
C PHE A 93 4.13 -1.30 10.74
N MET A 94 3.38 -1.98 11.62
CA MET A 94 2.02 -1.55 12.01
C MET A 94 2.03 -0.18 12.67
N SER A 95 3.11 0.18 13.37
CA SER A 95 3.25 1.47 14.05
C SER A 95 3.66 2.61 13.12
N ARG A 96 4.32 2.32 11.98
CA ARG A 96 4.92 3.32 11.07
C ARG A 96 4.11 3.53 9.81
N ASP A 97 3.50 2.47 9.28
CA ASP A 97 2.81 2.46 7.98
C ASP A 97 1.68 3.50 7.90
N PRO A 98 1.65 4.36 6.88
CA PRO A 98 0.64 5.41 6.75
C PRO A 98 -0.78 4.85 6.57
N LEU A 99 -0.96 3.76 5.82
CA LEU A 99 -2.27 3.15 5.61
C LEU A 99 -2.80 2.52 6.89
N VAL A 100 -1.95 1.77 7.62
CA VAL A 100 -2.33 1.17 8.91
C VAL A 100 -2.64 2.25 9.95
N LYS A 101 -1.83 3.31 10.05
CA LYS A 101 -2.08 4.45 10.94
C LYS A 101 -3.43 5.11 10.64
N PHE A 102 -3.71 5.36 9.36
CA PHE A 102 -4.95 5.98 8.94
C PHE A 102 -6.16 5.11 9.32
N PHE A 103 -6.12 3.81 9.05
CA PHE A 103 -7.20 2.89 9.40
C PHE A 103 -7.44 2.83 10.92
N ARG A 104 -6.37 2.86 11.72
CA ARG A 104 -6.48 2.94 13.18
C ARG A 104 -7.18 4.22 13.65
N GLN A 105 -6.93 5.34 12.99
CA GLN A 105 -7.53 6.62 13.34
C GLN A 105 -9.02 6.66 13.03
N ILE A 106 -9.40 6.23 11.82
CA ILE A 106 -10.79 6.33 11.34
C ILE A 106 -11.68 5.19 11.85
N GLY A 107 -11.10 4.06 12.26
CA GLY A 107 -11.83 2.90 12.75
C GLY A 107 -12.46 2.03 11.65
N PRO A 108 -12.92 0.81 12.01
CA PRO A 108 -13.38 -0.18 11.04
C PRO A 108 -14.63 0.26 10.26
N GLU A 109 -15.55 0.96 10.92
CA GLU A 109 -16.79 1.43 10.30
C GLU A 109 -16.57 2.45 9.19
N ASN A 110 -15.53 3.27 9.28
CA ASN A 110 -15.19 4.25 8.25
C ASN A 110 -14.29 3.63 7.18
N ALA A 111 -13.35 2.77 7.60
CA ALA A 111 -12.46 2.09 6.68
C ALA A 111 -13.22 1.22 5.67
N CYS A 112 -14.33 0.58 6.08
CA CYS A 112 -15.14 -0.24 5.17
C CYS A 112 -15.83 0.54 4.04
N ALA A 113 -15.94 1.87 4.18
CA ALA A 113 -16.49 2.76 3.16
C ALA A 113 -15.45 3.20 2.12
N ILE A 114 -14.16 2.92 2.32
CA ILE A 114 -13.11 3.32 1.40
C ILE A 114 -13.23 2.55 0.09
N THR A 115 -13.24 3.28 -1.03
CA THR A 115 -13.33 2.66 -2.36
C THR A 115 -12.11 2.94 -3.25
N LYS A 116 -11.33 3.99 -2.95
CA LYS A 116 -10.20 4.43 -3.79
C LYS A 116 -8.99 4.78 -2.94
N VAL A 117 -7.82 4.26 -3.32
CA VAL A 117 -6.56 4.52 -2.63
C VAL A 117 -5.46 4.75 -3.65
N ILE A 118 -4.52 5.61 -3.28
CA ILE A 118 -3.30 5.92 -4.01
C ILE A 118 -2.13 5.54 -3.10
N ILE A 119 -1.23 4.70 -3.58
CA ILE A 119 -0.04 4.28 -2.82
C ILE A 119 1.19 4.80 -3.55
N GLU A 120 2.02 5.53 -2.81
CA GLU A 120 3.28 6.08 -3.31
C GLU A 120 4.47 5.41 -2.64
N GLY A 121 5.52 5.13 -3.41
CA GLY A 121 6.66 4.38 -2.91
C GLY A 121 7.72 4.15 -3.98
N PHE A 122 8.64 3.25 -3.68
CA PHE A 122 9.72 2.85 -4.56
C PHE A 122 9.78 1.33 -4.63
N PHE A 123 10.01 0.77 -5.81
CA PHE A 123 10.41 -0.64 -5.93
C PHE A 123 11.86 -0.84 -5.53
N ARG A 124 12.72 0.09 -5.96
CA ARG A 124 14.15 0.05 -5.70
C ARG A 124 14.50 0.98 -4.56
N THR A 125 15.01 0.41 -3.48
CA THR A 125 15.27 1.11 -2.21
C THR A 125 16.64 0.80 -1.60
N ALA A 126 17.38 -0.18 -2.14
CA ALA A 126 18.73 -0.49 -1.65
C ALA A 126 19.79 0.46 -2.18
N GLU A 127 20.76 0.74 -1.31
CA GLU A 127 22.03 1.38 -1.67
C GLU A 127 23.12 0.34 -1.94
N GLU A 128 24.15 0.70 -2.70
CA GLU A 128 25.37 -0.13 -2.84
C GLU A 128 26.14 -0.25 -1.53
N ASN A 129 26.02 0.72 -0.63
CA ASN A 129 26.78 0.74 0.62
C ASN A 129 26.36 -0.42 1.55
N GLU A 130 27.28 -1.36 1.78
CA GLU A 130 27.06 -2.52 2.66
C GLU A 130 26.85 -2.13 4.12
N ARG A 131 27.44 -1.02 4.59
CA ARG A 131 27.31 -0.57 5.98
C ARG A 131 25.87 -0.21 6.34
N CYS A 132 25.08 0.21 5.35
CA CYS A 132 23.69 0.60 5.52
C CYS A 132 22.71 -0.55 5.26
N ARG A 133 23.19 -1.78 4.97
CA ARG A 133 22.33 -2.90 4.54
C ARG A 133 21.12 -3.15 5.43
N TYR A 134 21.31 -3.12 6.75
CA TYR A 134 20.24 -3.35 7.73
C TYR A 134 19.33 -2.14 7.96
N GLN A 135 19.71 -0.96 7.46
CA GLN A 135 18.93 0.29 7.55
C GLN A 135 18.23 0.61 6.22
N ARG A 136 18.36 -0.26 5.21
CA ARG A 136 17.75 -0.07 3.91
C ARG A 136 16.22 -0.03 4.03
N PRO A 137 15.56 0.93 3.37
CA PRO A 137 14.13 0.96 3.24
C PRO A 137 13.59 -0.25 2.52
N ILE A 138 12.38 -0.65 2.90
CA ILE A 138 11.68 -1.75 2.25
C ILE A 138 10.95 -1.24 1.00
N GLY A 139 11.09 -1.98 -0.10
CA GLY A 139 10.48 -1.64 -1.38
C GLY A 139 9.03 -2.11 -1.52
N PHE A 140 8.38 -1.63 -2.59
CA PHE A 140 7.02 -2.03 -2.99
C PHE A 140 6.84 -3.53 -3.17
N GLY A 141 7.88 -4.25 -3.61
CA GLY A 141 7.85 -5.72 -3.73
C GLY A 141 7.36 -6.42 -2.45
N ARG A 142 7.72 -5.88 -1.29
CA ARG A 142 7.39 -6.47 0.02
C ARG A 142 6.20 -5.79 0.70
N ILE A 143 5.97 -4.49 0.44
CA ILE A 143 4.89 -3.72 1.06
C ILE A 143 3.53 -3.97 0.39
N LEU A 144 3.50 -4.00 -0.95
CA LEU A 144 2.25 -4.07 -1.71
C LEU A 144 1.40 -5.33 -1.42
N PRO A 145 1.97 -6.54 -1.25
CA PRO A 145 1.19 -7.72 -0.86
C PRO A 145 0.50 -7.56 0.50
N ILE A 146 1.15 -6.91 1.46
CA ILE A 146 0.56 -6.62 2.78
C ILE A 146 -0.58 -5.62 2.63
N HIS A 147 -0.36 -4.52 1.90
CA HIS A 147 -1.41 -3.53 1.62
C HIS A 147 -2.60 -4.14 0.87
N ALA A 148 -2.38 -5.02 -0.12
CA ALA A 148 -3.46 -5.75 -0.78
C ALA A 148 -4.26 -6.61 0.20
N THR A 149 -3.58 -7.33 1.09
CA THR A 149 -4.26 -8.13 2.13
C THR A 149 -5.13 -7.24 3.01
N ILE A 150 -4.61 -6.10 3.44
CA ILE A 150 -5.37 -5.16 4.27
C ILE A 150 -6.57 -4.62 3.50
N LEU A 151 -6.36 -4.05 2.30
CA LEU A 151 -7.42 -3.45 1.48
C LEU A 151 -8.51 -4.47 1.13
N LYS A 152 -8.15 -5.70 0.76
CA LYS A 152 -9.09 -6.78 0.45
C LYS A 152 -10.06 -7.05 1.61
N ASN A 153 -9.54 -7.08 2.84
CA ASN A 153 -10.33 -7.54 3.99
C ASN A 153 -10.97 -6.40 4.78
N VAL A 154 -10.36 -5.21 4.77
CA VAL A 154 -10.86 -4.03 5.50
C VAL A 154 -11.84 -3.23 4.65
N CYS A 155 -11.64 -3.17 3.34
CA CYS A 155 -12.38 -2.32 2.42
C CYS A 155 -13.19 -3.20 1.44
N PRO A 156 -14.37 -3.73 1.83
CA PRO A 156 -15.13 -4.67 0.99
C PRO A 156 -15.58 -4.05 -0.34
N ASN A 157 -15.74 -2.72 -0.40
CA ASN A 157 -16.13 -1.97 -1.59
C ASN A 157 -14.94 -1.37 -2.35
N PHE A 158 -13.72 -1.84 -2.07
CA PHE A 158 -12.52 -1.34 -2.73
C PHE A 158 -12.53 -1.64 -4.23
N ARG A 159 -12.41 -0.59 -5.05
CA ARG A 159 -12.59 -0.67 -6.51
C ARG A 159 -11.47 -0.02 -7.32
N LYS A 160 -10.81 1.01 -6.80
CA LYS A 160 -9.74 1.72 -7.53
C LYS A 160 -8.44 1.77 -6.73
N LEU A 161 -7.37 1.34 -7.37
CA LEU A 161 -6.00 1.44 -6.84
C LEU A 161 -5.15 2.20 -7.84
N THR A 162 -4.50 3.26 -7.37
CA THR A 162 -3.45 3.96 -8.10
C THR A 162 -2.11 3.68 -7.45
N LEU A 163 -1.13 3.24 -8.22
CA LEU A 163 0.25 3.08 -7.75
C LEU A 163 1.13 4.16 -8.36
N HIS A 164 1.87 4.87 -7.53
CA HIS A 164 2.87 5.82 -7.96
C HIS A 164 4.27 5.39 -7.51
N GLN A 165 5.12 5.10 -8.48
CA GLN A 165 6.53 4.81 -8.23
C GLN A 165 7.31 6.11 -8.39
N GLY A 166 8.01 6.51 -7.32
CA GLY A 166 8.96 7.60 -7.43
C GLY A 166 10.16 7.20 -8.31
N HIS A 167 10.75 8.18 -9.00
CA HIS A 167 11.98 7.94 -9.76
C HIS A 167 13.14 7.68 -8.79
N ASN A 168 13.80 6.54 -8.92
CA ASN A 168 14.97 6.20 -8.12
C ASN A 168 15.90 5.25 -8.88
N ASN A 169 17.20 5.55 -8.86
CA ASN A 169 18.28 4.74 -9.45
C ASN A 169 18.90 3.75 -8.44
N SER A 170 18.27 3.55 -7.28
CA SER A 170 18.66 2.55 -6.29
C SER A 170 18.58 1.11 -6.82
N LEU A 171 19.14 0.18 -6.04
CA LEU A 171 19.03 -1.27 -6.23
C LEU A 171 17.77 -1.83 -5.54
N TRP A 172 17.48 -3.11 -5.75
CA TRP A 172 16.42 -3.82 -5.03
C TRP A 172 16.85 -4.17 -3.58
N ASP A 173 15.93 -4.06 -2.62
CA ASP A 173 16.17 -4.33 -1.19
C ASP A 173 16.50 -5.79 -0.88
N ASP A 174 16.01 -6.72 -1.70
CA ASP A 174 16.30 -8.15 -1.61
C ASP A 174 16.52 -8.69 -3.03
N ASP A 175 17.78 -8.77 -3.48
CA ASP A 175 18.11 -9.14 -4.86
C ASP A 175 18.01 -10.65 -5.13
N LEU A 176 17.16 -11.37 -4.39
CA LEU A 176 16.88 -12.80 -4.63
C LEU A 176 16.36 -13.03 -6.06
N ASP A 177 15.45 -12.17 -6.51
CA ASP A 177 14.92 -12.23 -7.88
C ASP A 177 16.00 -11.91 -8.93
N GLY A 178 17.01 -11.11 -8.58
CA GLY A 178 18.16 -10.86 -9.46
C GLY A 178 19.16 -11.98 -9.50
N ALA A 179 19.38 -12.63 -8.36
CA ALA A 179 20.10 -13.88 -8.30
C ALA A 179 19.42 -14.98 -9.15
N MET A 180 18.10 -14.88 -9.37
CA MET A 180 17.33 -15.73 -10.29
C MET A 180 17.33 -15.24 -11.75
N GLY A 181 18.03 -14.16 -12.07
CA GLY A 181 18.17 -13.63 -13.43
C GLY A 181 16.98 -12.79 -13.93
N LEU A 182 16.04 -12.40 -13.05
CA LEU A 182 14.90 -11.57 -13.44
C LEU A 182 15.32 -10.12 -13.67
N THR A 183 14.89 -9.57 -14.80
CA THR A 183 15.05 -8.14 -15.13
C THR A 183 14.19 -7.27 -14.20
N ASP A 184 14.55 -6.00 -14.03
CA ASP A 184 13.77 -5.04 -13.23
C ASP A 184 12.30 -4.99 -13.67
N GLU A 185 12.07 -4.98 -14.98
CA GLU A 185 10.73 -4.97 -15.56
C GLU A 185 9.91 -6.22 -15.16
N GLU A 186 10.53 -7.41 -15.14
CA GLU A 186 9.86 -8.66 -14.75
C GLU A 186 9.48 -8.67 -13.28
N ARG A 187 10.31 -8.07 -12.43
CA ARG A 187 10.05 -7.98 -10.99
C ARG A 187 8.90 -7.02 -10.70
N VAL A 188 8.85 -5.87 -11.37
CA VAL A 188 7.70 -4.96 -11.29
C VAL A 188 6.44 -5.66 -11.79
N ASP A 189 6.50 -6.29 -12.97
CA ASP A 189 5.36 -6.98 -13.59
C ASP A 189 4.82 -8.13 -12.72
N ARG A 190 5.72 -8.93 -12.12
CA ARG A 190 5.36 -9.99 -11.18
C ARG A 190 4.70 -9.43 -9.93
N THR A 191 5.25 -8.38 -9.33
CA THR A 191 4.69 -7.76 -8.12
C THR A 191 3.30 -7.19 -8.39
N VAL A 192 3.13 -6.44 -9.50
CA VAL A 192 1.84 -5.89 -9.91
C VAL A 192 0.84 -7.01 -10.21
N GLY A 193 1.27 -8.09 -10.86
CA GLY A 193 0.43 -9.26 -11.11
C GLY A 193 -0.04 -9.94 -9.83
N GLN A 194 0.85 -10.16 -8.87
CA GLN A 194 0.49 -10.69 -7.56
C GLN A 194 -0.55 -9.80 -6.86
N LEU A 195 -0.32 -8.48 -6.85
CA LEU A 195 -1.25 -7.50 -6.28
C LEU A 195 -2.65 -7.57 -6.92
N VAL A 196 -2.73 -7.63 -8.25
CA VAL A 196 -4.00 -7.72 -9.00
C VAL A 196 -4.75 -9.02 -8.70
N ASN A 197 -4.01 -10.12 -8.55
CA ASN A 197 -4.58 -11.42 -8.20
C ASN A 197 -5.11 -11.44 -6.75
N MET A 198 -4.42 -10.76 -5.83
CA MET A 198 -4.87 -10.62 -4.44
C MET A 198 -6.10 -9.72 -4.29
N LEU A 199 -6.36 -8.83 -5.25
CA LEU A 199 -7.49 -7.90 -5.25
C LEU A 199 -8.49 -8.26 -6.36
N PRO A 200 -9.26 -9.37 -6.21
CA PRO A 200 -10.18 -9.81 -7.25
C PRO A 200 -11.34 -8.83 -7.48
N SER A 201 -11.72 -8.02 -6.49
CA SER A 201 -12.79 -7.01 -6.61
C SER A 201 -12.34 -5.72 -7.29
N LEU A 202 -11.04 -5.53 -7.54
CA LEU A 202 -10.52 -4.32 -8.16
C LEU A 202 -11.12 -4.13 -9.56
N GLN A 203 -11.67 -2.95 -9.80
CA GLN A 203 -12.34 -2.54 -11.05
C GLN A 203 -11.42 -1.67 -11.91
N GLU A 204 -10.55 -0.89 -11.26
CA GLU A 204 -9.62 0.03 -11.91
C GLU A 204 -8.25 -0.05 -11.24
N LEU A 205 -7.23 -0.34 -12.04
CA LEU A 205 -5.83 -0.17 -11.68
C LEU A 205 -5.28 0.97 -12.54
N GLN A 206 -4.55 1.88 -11.91
CA GLN A 206 -3.84 2.96 -12.59
C GLN A 206 -2.38 2.95 -12.14
N LEU A 207 -1.45 2.83 -13.08
CA LEU A 207 -0.02 2.82 -12.85
C LEU A 207 0.59 4.17 -13.26
N GLY A 208 1.24 4.83 -12.31
CA GLY A 208 1.74 6.19 -12.44
C GLY A 208 0.66 7.26 -12.32
N ASN A 209 1.02 8.48 -12.74
CA ASN A 209 0.02 9.48 -13.16
C ASN A 209 -0.83 10.12 -12.02
N TYR A 210 -0.23 10.35 -10.83
CA TYR A 210 -0.93 11.05 -9.73
C TYR A 210 -0.65 12.56 -9.66
N HIS A 211 0.61 13.00 -9.84
CA HIS A 211 0.98 14.42 -9.63
C HIS A 211 1.15 15.26 -10.91
N PHE A 212 1.33 14.65 -12.08
CA PHE A 212 1.70 15.37 -13.30
C PHE A 212 1.00 14.79 -14.54
N VAL A 213 0.83 15.63 -15.58
CA VAL A 213 0.55 15.17 -16.94
C VAL A 213 1.79 14.42 -17.43
N PRO A 214 1.73 13.09 -17.55
CA PRO A 214 2.91 12.30 -17.82
C PRO A 214 3.24 12.40 -19.30
N ASN A 215 4.54 12.47 -19.61
CA ASN A 215 5.00 12.03 -20.92
C ASN A 215 4.77 10.50 -20.98
N GLY A 216 4.12 10.01 -22.03
CA GLY A 216 3.84 8.59 -22.22
C GLY A 216 5.11 7.73 -22.16
N GLU A 217 6.25 8.28 -22.61
CA GLU A 217 7.56 7.64 -22.55
C GLU A 217 8.00 7.34 -21.11
N THR A 218 7.79 8.27 -20.17
CA THR A 218 8.17 8.09 -18.76
C THR A 218 7.34 7.03 -18.06
N ILE A 219 6.06 6.87 -18.44
CA ILE A 219 5.22 5.78 -17.90
C ILE A 219 5.71 4.43 -18.41
N VAL A 220 6.00 4.33 -19.71
CA VAL A 220 6.49 3.09 -20.32
C VAL A 220 7.83 2.68 -19.73
N GLU A 221 8.74 3.64 -19.52
CA GLU A 221 10.03 3.39 -18.86
C GLU A 221 9.86 2.87 -17.43
N GLN A 222 8.93 3.44 -16.66
CA GLN A 222 8.74 3.06 -15.24
C GLN A 222 8.00 1.74 -15.07
N TRP A 223 6.97 1.48 -15.88
CA TRP A 223 6.02 0.39 -15.64
C TRP A 223 6.11 -0.73 -16.68
N GLY A 224 6.63 -0.45 -17.88
CA GLY A 224 6.87 -1.42 -18.95
C GLY A 224 5.70 -2.38 -19.17
N ARG A 225 6.02 -3.67 -19.19
CA ARG A 225 5.07 -4.79 -19.31
C ARG A 225 3.94 -4.77 -18.27
N SER A 226 4.13 -4.16 -17.10
CA SER A 226 3.13 -4.12 -16.03
C SER A 226 1.88 -3.36 -16.43
N LEU A 227 1.96 -2.44 -17.40
CA LEU A 227 0.82 -1.67 -17.92
C LEU A 227 -0.30 -2.56 -18.45
N ARG A 228 0.01 -3.78 -18.91
CA ARG A 228 -1.00 -4.74 -19.37
C ARG A 228 -2.01 -5.10 -18.27
N TRP A 229 -1.63 -5.02 -17.00
CA TRP A 229 -2.50 -5.35 -15.87
C TRP A 229 -3.67 -4.37 -15.73
N GLU A 230 -3.52 -3.11 -16.16
CA GLU A 230 -4.66 -2.19 -16.20
C GLU A 230 -5.77 -2.71 -17.13
N GLY A 231 -5.37 -3.19 -18.31
CA GLY A 231 -6.28 -3.79 -19.29
C GLY A 231 -6.95 -5.05 -18.75
N ILE A 232 -6.17 -5.92 -18.08
CA ILE A 232 -6.69 -7.15 -17.46
C ILE A 232 -7.73 -6.82 -16.38
N VAL A 233 -7.45 -5.84 -15.51
CA VAL A 233 -8.38 -5.41 -14.46
C VAL A 233 -9.68 -4.86 -15.06
N ARG A 234 -9.59 -4.01 -16.08
CA ARG A 234 -10.77 -3.46 -16.78
C ARG A 234 -11.59 -4.56 -17.47
N ALA A 235 -10.92 -5.49 -18.15
CA ALA A 235 -11.58 -6.62 -18.83
C ALA A 235 -12.30 -7.53 -17.82
N ARG A 236 -11.64 -7.88 -16.71
CA ARG A 236 -12.21 -8.68 -15.62
C ARG A 236 -13.47 -8.03 -15.04
N HIS A 237 -13.48 -6.70 -14.91
CA HIS A 237 -14.66 -6.00 -14.40
C HIS A 237 -15.83 -6.03 -15.39
N ARG A 238 -15.58 -5.83 -16.69
CA ARG A 238 -16.62 -5.85 -17.73
C ARG A 238 -17.33 -7.20 -17.89
N GLN A 239 -16.69 -8.29 -17.46
CA GLN A 239 -17.22 -9.65 -17.57
C GLN A 239 -18.04 -10.09 -16.34
N ARG A 240 -18.19 -9.24 -15.33
CA ARG A 240 -19.01 -9.48 -14.13
C ARG A 240 -20.33 -8.73 -14.21
#